data_AF-E8R1U2-F1
#
_entry.id   AF-E8R1U2-F1
#
_cell.length_a   1.000
_cell.length_b   1.000
_cell.length_c   1.000
_cell.angle_alpha   90.00
_cell.angle_beta   90.00
_cell.angle_gamma   90.00
#
_symmetry.space_group_name_H-M   'P 1'
#
loop_
_entity.id
_entity.type
_entity.pdbx_description
1 polymer ?
#
loop_
_entity_poly.entity_id
_entity_poly.type
_entity_poly.pdbx_seq_one_letter_code
_entity_poly.pdbx_strand_id
1 'polypeptide(L)'
;MAFLIQRGLTALIVAALAAAPVQAEVIAQYNFTGQPGNQASQAVATTAPGVTAGDIIRGPGLGPNAGATSINSNGWTLGGTIANAITNDDYYSFTINFGSTVFNLTTLDYNQQVSGTGPSTINLLTSIGGFVDTAVVASFASTSGPISVNLSSLTGVTGTVEFRLYGFGATSTAGTYRLGQPANPLFTLNGDRVPQNGSDAIPEPSTLVLAGVIGLGVAVRLRNRNRLDHNAA
;
A
#
# COMPACT_ATOMS: atom_id res chain seq x y z
N MET A 1 -64.91 25.32 29.61
CA MET A 1 -64.09 24.11 29.79
C MET A 1 -63.01 24.12 28.70
N ALA A 2 -61.85 24.71 29.02
CA ALA A 2 -60.55 24.03 29.20
C ALA A 2 -59.76 23.93 27.87
N PHE A 3 -58.95 24.94 27.50
CA PHE A 3 -57.50 25.11 27.77
C PHE A 3 -56.60 23.89 27.45
N LEU A 4 -55.77 24.05 26.40
CA LEU A 4 -54.31 23.75 26.29
C LEU A 4 -53.78 22.36 26.72
N ILE A 5 -53.05 21.63 25.84
CA ILE A 5 -51.74 20.92 26.04
C ILE A 5 -51.20 20.49 24.64
N GLN A 6 -50.47 21.32 23.88
CA GLN A 6 -49.00 21.41 23.74
C GLN A 6 -48.14 20.18 24.13
N ARG A 7 -47.41 19.64 23.13
CA ARG A 7 -46.17 18.81 23.14
C ARG A 7 -46.29 17.29 23.03
N GLY A 8 -45.63 16.79 21.97
CA GLY A 8 -45.19 15.41 21.79
C GLY A 8 -44.04 15.36 20.78
N LEU A 9 -42.89 15.95 21.16
CA LEU A 9 -41.56 15.77 20.56
C LEU A 9 -41.27 14.24 20.53
N THR A 10 -40.71 13.63 19.49
CA THR A 10 -39.25 13.51 19.31
C THR A 10 -38.99 12.82 17.98
N ALA A 11 -38.38 13.50 17.02
CA ALA A 11 -37.76 12.88 15.85
C ALA A 11 -36.39 12.35 16.28
N LEU A 12 -36.29 11.04 16.52
CA LEU A 12 -35.00 10.37 16.69
C LEU A 12 -34.38 10.16 15.30
N ILE A 13 -33.65 11.16 14.80
CA ILE A 13 -32.75 10.95 13.67
C ILE A 13 -31.48 10.34 14.24
N VAL A 14 -31.38 9.02 14.20
CA VAL A 14 -30.11 8.32 14.41
C VAL A 14 -29.28 8.55 13.15
N ALA A 15 -28.39 9.54 13.18
CA ALA A 15 -27.29 9.62 12.24
C ALA A 15 -26.29 8.51 12.63
N ALA A 16 -26.50 7.30 12.13
CA ALA A 16 -25.48 6.27 12.14
C ALA A 16 -24.40 6.73 11.16
N LEU A 17 -23.39 7.45 11.68
CA LEU A 17 -22.16 7.71 10.97
C LEU A 17 -21.46 6.34 10.83
N ALA A 18 -21.74 5.64 9.74
CA ALA A 18 -21.02 4.42 9.41
C ALA A 18 -19.58 4.86 9.11
N ALA A 19 -18.67 4.60 10.04
CA ALA A 19 -17.24 4.66 9.74
C ALA A 19 -17.00 3.59 8.68
N ALA A 20 -16.93 3.99 7.41
CA ALA A 20 -16.49 3.10 6.35
C ALA A 20 -15.08 2.61 6.72
N PRO A 21 -14.77 1.32 6.54
CA PRO A 21 -13.40 0.86 6.74
C PRO A 21 -12.51 1.65 5.77
N VAL A 22 -11.53 2.38 6.31
CA VAL A 22 -10.40 2.86 5.52
C VAL A 22 -9.76 1.61 4.91
N GLN A 23 -9.92 1.46 3.60
CA GLN A 23 -9.17 0.47 2.85
C GLN A 23 -7.78 1.06 2.62
N ALA A 24 -6.75 0.23 2.80
CA ALA A 24 -5.38 0.65 2.53
C ALA A 24 -5.24 1.23 1.13
N GLU A 25 -4.69 2.44 1.05
CA GLU A 25 -4.38 3.13 -0.20
C GLU A 25 -3.11 2.52 -0.80
N VAL A 26 -3.09 2.35 -2.13
CA VAL A 26 -1.86 2.02 -2.86
C VAL A 26 -0.99 3.28 -2.94
N ILE A 27 0.09 3.31 -2.17
CA ILE A 27 1.02 4.44 -2.08
C ILE A 27 1.90 4.52 -3.32
N ALA A 28 2.46 3.38 -3.72
CA ALA A 28 3.27 3.26 -4.93
C ALA A 28 3.15 1.83 -5.49
N GLN A 29 3.12 1.73 -6.82
CA GLN A 29 3.11 0.45 -7.51
C GLN A 29 4.12 0.46 -8.66
N TYR A 30 4.81 -0.67 -8.82
CA TYR A 30 5.68 -0.97 -9.94
C TYR A 30 5.11 -2.16 -10.70
N ASN A 31 5.33 -2.19 -12.02
CA ASN A 31 4.85 -3.25 -12.88
C ASN A 31 5.99 -3.78 -13.75
N PHE A 32 6.38 -5.03 -13.51
CA PHE A 32 7.46 -5.70 -14.24
C PHE A 32 7.02 -6.35 -15.56
N THR A 33 5.78 -6.17 -16.01
CA THR A 33 5.27 -6.79 -17.26
C THR A 33 6.18 -6.49 -18.44
N GLY A 34 6.65 -7.54 -19.12
CA GLY A 34 7.50 -7.42 -20.31
C GLY A 34 8.96 -7.08 -20.02
N GLN A 35 9.35 -6.89 -18.77
CA GLN A 35 10.74 -6.59 -18.41
C GLN A 35 11.65 -7.81 -18.58
N PRO A 36 12.90 -7.63 -19.04
CA PRO A 36 13.81 -8.74 -19.34
C PRO A 36 14.46 -9.38 -18.10
N GLY A 37 14.38 -8.75 -16.92
CA GLY A 37 15.04 -9.18 -15.69
C GLY A 37 16.38 -8.50 -15.44
N ASN A 38 17.13 -8.19 -16.51
CA ASN A 38 18.47 -7.61 -16.45
C ASN A 38 18.50 -6.09 -16.73
N GLN A 39 17.35 -5.43 -16.81
CA GLN A 39 17.25 -3.97 -16.94
C GLN A 39 17.90 -3.26 -15.74
N ALA A 40 18.45 -2.07 -15.93
CA ALA A 40 19.16 -1.32 -14.88
C ALA A 40 18.24 -0.90 -13.72
N SER A 41 17.03 -0.44 -14.04
CA SER A 41 16.02 -0.01 -13.08
C SER A 41 14.62 -0.43 -13.51
N GLN A 42 13.67 -0.36 -12.58
CA GLN A 42 12.24 -0.43 -12.87
C GLN A 42 11.58 0.87 -12.44
N ALA A 43 11.03 1.60 -13.42
CA ALA A 43 10.27 2.81 -13.15
C ALA A 43 8.98 2.53 -12.37
N VAL A 44 8.59 3.49 -11.53
CA VAL A 44 7.28 3.47 -10.87
C VAL A 44 6.16 3.54 -11.92
N ALA A 45 5.10 2.76 -11.72
CA ALA A 45 3.93 2.76 -12.58
C ALA A 45 2.87 3.77 -12.11
N THR A 46 2.57 3.78 -10.81
CA THR A 46 1.59 4.70 -10.21
C THR A 46 1.98 5.08 -8.78
N THR A 47 1.52 6.25 -8.33
CA THR A 47 1.66 6.72 -6.94
C THR A 47 0.36 7.34 -6.44
N ALA A 48 0.19 7.35 -5.12
CA ALA A 48 -0.85 8.11 -4.45
C ALA A 48 -0.70 9.63 -4.69
N PRO A 49 -1.79 10.42 -4.65
CA PRO A 49 -1.73 11.87 -4.79
C PRO A 49 -0.76 12.52 -3.79
N GLY A 50 0.11 13.41 -4.27
CA GLY A 50 1.08 14.11 -3.42
C GLY A 50 2.28 13.25 -2.98
N VAL A 51 2.38 12.00 -3.45
CA VAL A 51 3.53 11.12 -3.26
C VAL A 51 4.31 11.01 -4.56
N THR A 52 5.64 11.06 -4.47
CA THR A 52 6.52 10.65 -5.57
C THR A 52 7.35 9.45 -5.16
N ALA A 53 7.69 8.60 -6.14
CA ALA A 53 8.48 7.40 -5.92
C ALA A 53 9.62 7.35 -6.94
N GLY A 54 10.79 6.91 -6.48
CA GLY A 54 11.93 6.59 -7.33
C GLY A 54 11.84 5.20 -7.92
N ASP A 55 12.66 4.92 -8.92
CA ASP A 55 12.77 3.59 -9.52
C ASP A 55 13.24 2.53 -8.50
N ILE A 56 12.86 1.27 -8.74
CA ILE A 56 13.54 0.13 -8.11
C ILE A 56 14.88 -0.09 -8.81
N ILE A 57 15.96 -0.15 -8.03
CA ILE A 57 17.32 -0.43 -8.50
C ILE A 57 17.98 -1.56 -7.70
N ARG A 58 19.09 -2.08 -8.24
CA ARG A 58 20.01 -2.98 -7.52
C ARG A 58 21.05 -2.17 -6.76
N GLY A 59 21.44 -2.64 -5.59
CA GLY A 59 22.65 -2.23 -4.91
C GLY A 59 23.89 -2.65 -5.70
N PRO A 60 25.01 -1.92 -5.55
CA PRO A 60 26.23 -2.14 -6.32
C PRO A 60 26.89 -3.52 -6.11
N GLY A 61 26.55 -4.25 -5.04
CA GLY A 61 27.02 -5.63 -4.81
C GLY A 61 26.41 -6.66 -5.75
N LEU A 62 25.28 -6.34 -6.38
CA LEU A 62 24.50 -7.29 -7.17
C LEU A 62 24.76 -7.17 -8.68
N GLY A 63 24.86 -8.33 -9.34
CA GLY A 63 24.91 -8.42 -10.79
C GLY A 63 23.52 -8.57 -11.41
N PRO A 64 23.23 -7.97 -12.58
CA PRO A 64 21.98 -8.21 -13.28
C PRO A 64 21.92 -9.62 -13.84
N ASN A 65 20.74 -10.24 -13.82
CA ASN A 65 20.51 -11.53 -14.46
C ASN A 65 19.19 -11.52 -15.26
N ALA A 66 19.12 -12.26 -16.36
CA ALA A 66 17.90 -12.36 -17.15
C ALA A 66 16.78 -13.10 -16.37
N GLY A 67 15.54 -12.74 -16.65
CA GLY A 67 14.36 -13.29 -16.01
C GLY A 67 13.11 -12.53 -16.45
N ALA A 68 12.31 -13.13 -17.32
CA ALA A 68 11.13 -12.46 -17.86
C ALA A 68 10.18 -11.99 -16.76
N THR A 69 9.61 -10.81 -16.96
CA THR A 69 8.61 -10.18 -16.10
C THR A 69 9.10 -9.94 -14.67
N SER A 70 10.34 -9.47 -14.54
CA SER A 70 10.96 -9.23 -13.23
C SER A 70 12.08 -8.19 -13.28
N ILE A 71 12.62 -7.83 -12.12
CA ILE A 71 14.02 -7.41 -11.96
C ILE A 71 14.75 -8.52 -11.19
N ASN A 72 15.81 -9.07 -11.78
CA ASN A 72 16.51 -10.25 -11.29
C ASN A 72 18.01 -9.97 -11.12
N SER A 73 18.58 -10.60 -10.09
CA SER A 73 19.98 -10.41 -9.70
C SER A 73 20.64 -11.69 -9.20
N ASN A 74 21.95 -11.73 -9.34
CA ASN A 74 22.86 -12.68 -8.71
C ASN A 74 23.92 -11.92 -7.89
N GLY A 75 24.90 -12.64 -7.35
CA GLY A 75 25.97 -12.03 -6.53
C GLY A 75 25.63 -11.92 -5.04
N TRP A 76 24.52 -12.51 -4.59
CA TRP A 76 24.08 -12.43 -3.20
C TRP A 76 25.09 -13.01 -2.20
N THR A 77 25.17 -12.37 -1.03
CA THR A 77 26.01 -12.79 0.11
C THR A 77 25.90 -14.29 0.40
N LEU A 78 27.06 -14.98 0.31
CA LEU A 78 27.21 -16.39 0.61
C LEU A 78 27.13 -16.64 2.12
N GLY A 79 26.20 -17.52 2.54
CA GLY A 79 25.96 -17.75 3.96
C GLY A 79 25.74 -16.43 4.71
N GLY A 80 26.40 -16.29 5.85
CA GLY A 80 26.55 -15.01 6.54
C GLY A 80 25.26 -14.48 7.17
N THR A 81 25.28 -13.18 7.43
CA THR A 81 24.26 -12.44 8.16
C THR A 81 23.87 -11.17 7.40
N ILE A 82 22.85 -10.47 7.89
CA ILE A 82 22.48 -9.15 7.38
C ILE A 82 23.63 -8.14 7.42
N ALA A 83 24.51 -8.19 8.43
CA ALA A 83 25.67 -7.30 8.51
C ALA A 83 26.63 -7.49 7.31
N ASN A 84 26.76 -8.74 6.82
CA ASN A 84 27.54 -9.03 5.62
C ASN A 84 26.87 -8.45 4.37
N ALA A 85 25.55 -8.63 4.21
CA ALA A 85 24.82 -8.08 3.07
C ALA A 85 24.79 -6.54 3.05
N ILE A 86 24.73 -5.90 4.22
CA ILE A 86 24.88 -4.43 4.35
C ILE A 86 26.27 -4.00 3.88
N THR A 87 27.31 -4.67 4.35
CA THR A 87 28.70 -4.34 3.98
C THR A 87 28.97 -4.53 2.48
N ASN A 88 28.32 -5.52 1.86
CA ASN A 88 28.47 -5.83 0.45
C ASN A 88 27.54 -5.02 -0.47
N ASP A 89 26.60 -4.24 0.09
CA ASP A 89 25.55 -3.54 -0.66
C ASP A 89 24.67 -4.49 -1.51
N ASP A 90 24.33 -5.66 -0.96
CA ASP A 90 23.54 -6.71 -1.63
C ASP A 90 22.04 -6.52 -1.40
N TYR A 91 21.42 -5.55 -2.10
CA TYR A 91 20.00 -5.22 -1.94
C TYR A 91 19.28 -4.83 -3.22
N TYR A 92 17.94 -4.88 -3.20
CA TYR A 92 17.10 -4.02 -4.05
C TYR A 92 16.67 -2.79 -3.26
N SER A 93 16.64 -1.60 -3.88
CA SER A 93 16.16 -0.39 -3.23
C SER A 93 15.16 0.40 -4.06
N PHE A 94 14.33 1.16 -3.36
CA PHE A 94 13.45 2.18 -3.93
C PHE A 94 13.20 3.26 -2.88
N THR A 95 12.80 4.44 -3.35
CA THR A 95 12.58 5.61 -2.49
C THR A 95 11.17 6.10 -2.64
N ILE A 96 10.52 6.44 -1.52
CA ILE A 96 9.21 7.09 -1.49
C ILE A 96 9.39 8.47 -0.84
N ASN A 97 8.94 9.51 -1.52
CA ASN A 97 8.82 10.85 -0.96
C ASN A 97 7.33 11.11 -0.71
N PHE A 98 6.95 11.09 0.57
CA PHE A 98 5.59 11.33 1.05
C PHE A 98 5.18 12.82 1.01
N GLY A 99 6.11 13.71 0.69
CA GLY A 99 5.89 15.15 0.68
C GLY A 99 5.48 15.65 2.07
N SER A 100 4.42 16.45 2.12
CA SER A 100 3.78 16.90 3.36
C SER A 100 2.71 15.92 3.89
N THR A 101 2.48 14.80 3.20
CA THR A 101 1.49 13.81 3.62
C THR A 101 2.09 12.88 4.67
N VAL A 102 1.26 12.44 5.62
CA VAL A 102 1.63 11.45 6.63
C VAL A 102 0.94 10.13 6.32
N PHE A 103 1.67 9.03 6.35
CA PHE A 103 1.14 7.69 6.15
C PHE A 103 1.44 6.75 7.31
N ASN A 104 0.50 5.86 7.60
CA ASN A 104 0.75 4.64 8.34
C ASN A 104 0.89 3.50 7.32
N LEU A 105 2.08 2.92 7.20
CA LEU A 105 2.31 1.86 6.23
C LEU A 105 1.67 0.55 6.72
N THR A 106 1.15 -0.25 5.80
CA THR A 106 0.45 -1.50 6.13
C THR A 106 1.19 -2.70 5.60
N THR A 107 1.35 -2.80 4.28
CA THR A 107 2.02 -3.93 3.63
C THR A 107 2.92 -3.50 2.48
N LEU A 108 3.95 -4.31 2.24
CA LEU A 108 4.62 -4.38 0.96
C LEU A 108 4.30 -5.73 0.32
N ASP A 109 3.55 -5.70 -0.78
CA ASP A 109 3.02 -6.88 -1.46
C ASP A 109 3.67 -7.05 -2.83
N TYR A 110 4.24 -8.22 -3.07
CA TYR A 110 4.86 -8.54 -4.34
C TYR A 110 5.02 -10.05 -4.50
N ASN A 111 5.30 -10.49 -5.71
CA ASN A 111 5.75 -11.85 -5.92
C ASN A 111 7.27 -11.88 -6.12
N GLN A 112 7.89 -12.94 -5.61
CA GLN A 112 9.31 -13.19 -5.76
C GLN A 112 9.58 -14.58 -6.34
N GLN A 113 10.78 -14.76 -6.87
CA GLN A 113 11.33 -16.09 -7.14
C GLN A 113 12.79 -16.12 -6.73
N VAL A 114 13.20 -17.28 -6.20
CA VAL A 114 14.56 -17.56 -5.79
C VAL A 114 15.03 -18.86 -6.45
N SER A 115 16.29 -18.95 -6.85
CA SER A 115 16.90 -20.20 -7.29
C SER A 115 17.28 -21.09 -6.11
N GLY A 116 17.56 -22.38 -6.36
CA GLY A 116 17.97 -23.32 -5.30
C GLY A 116 19.27 -22.97 -4.57
N THR A 117 20.09 -22.08 -5.12
CA THR A 117 21.34 -21.60 -4.50
C THR A 117 21.36 -20.10 -4.20
N GLY A 118 20.21 -19.43 -4.41
CA GLY A 118 20.02 -18.01 -4.11
C GLY A 118 20.00 -17.73 -2.61
N PRO A 119 19.84 -16.45 -2.21
CA PRO A 119 19.72 -16.09 -0.79
C PRO A 119 18.59 -16.89 -0.17
N SER A 120 18.70 -17.26 1.10
CA SER A 120 17.67 -18.00 1.86
C SER A 120 16.87 -17.10 2.81
N THR A 121 17.38 -15.91 3.10
CA THR A 121 16.74 -14.91 3.97
C THR A 121 16.74 -13.54 3.30
N ILE A 122 15.63 -12.83 3.42
CA ILE A 122 15.49 -11.43 3.00
C ILE A 122 15.14 -10.59 4.23
N ASN A 123 15.86 -9.48 4.41
CA ASN A 123 15.55 -8.47 5.42
C ASN A 123 15.18 -7.16 4.74
N LEU A 124 14.09 -6.55 5.22
CA LEU A 124 13.71 -5.19 4.86
C LEU A 124 14.26 -4.21 5.90
N LEU A 125 15.03 -3.23 5.44
CA LEU A 125 15.48 -2.09 6.23
C LEU A 125 15.02 -0.80 5.56
N THR A 126 14.98 0.29 6.33
CA THR A 126 14.66 1.63 5.82
C THR A 126 15.70 2.64 6.27
N SER A 127 15.79 3.74 5.53
CA SER A 127 16.60 4.90 5.89
C SER A 127 16.24 5.51 7.26
N ILE A 128 15.01 5.31 7.76
CA ILE A 128 14.61 5.69 9.13
C ILE A 128 15.49 4.99 10.17
N GLY A 129 15.82 3.72 9.92
CA GLY A 129 16.70 2.92 10.77
C GLY A 129 18.19 3.06 10.46
N GLY A 130 18.57 3.91 9.49
CA GLY A 130 19.98 4.16 9.15
C GLY A 130 20.73 2.97 8.51
N PHE A 131 20.01 1.95 8.03
CA PHE A 131 20.59 0.75 7.40
C PHE A 131 21.60 -0.01 8.28
N VAL A 132 21.32 -0.13 9.58
CA VAL A 132 22.10 -0.97 10.50
C VAL A 132 21.40 -2.30 10.79
N ASP A 133 22.18 -3.33 11.10
CA ASP A 133 21.70 -4.71 11.34
C ASP A 133 20.67 -4.84 12.48
N THR A 134 20.70 -3.93 13.44
CA THR A 134 19.75 -3.85 14.56
C THR A 134 18.43 -3.15 14.21
N ALA A 135 18.32 -2.53 13.03
CA ALA A 135 17.15 -1.76 12.59
C ALA A 135 16.34 -2.48 11.49
N VAL A 136 16.30 -3.81 11.53
CA VAL A 136 15.50 -4.64 10.62
C VAL A 136 14.01 -4.40 10.88
N VAL A 137 13.29 -3.96 9.83
CA VAL A 137 11.84 -3.75 9.88
C VAL A 137 11.10 -5.08 9.76
N ALA A 138 11.56 -5.95 8.85
CA ALA A 138 11.00 -7.28 8.65
C ALA A 138 12.08 -8.26 8.18
N SER A 139 11.91 -9.52 8.54
CA SER A 139 12.77 -10.64 8.15
C SER A 139 11.89 -11.80 7.71
N PHE A 140 12.17 -12.38 6.55
CA PHE A 140 11.39 -13.49 6.01
C PHE A 140 12.25 -14.41 5.14
N ALA A 141 11.80 -15.66 4.99
CA ALA A 141 12.44 -16.61 4.10
C ALA A 141 12.22 -16.21 2.63
N SER A 142 13.25 -16.34 1.80
CA SER A 142 13.11 -16.24 0.35
C SER A 142 12.50 -17.54 -0.18
N THR A 143 11.20 -17.53 -0.42
CA THR A 143 10.48 -18.61 -1.10
C THR A 143 9.84 -18.07 -2.36
N SER A 144 9.83 -18.88 -3.43
CA SER A 144 9.18 -18.49 -4.67
C SER A 144 7.66 -18.44 -4.48
N GLY A 145 7.02 -17.31 -4.79
CA GLY A 145 5.59 -17.13 -4.55
C GLY A 145 5.23 -15.69 -4.17
N PRO A 146 3.98 -15.46 -3.76
CA PRO A 146 3.55 -14.19 -3.20
C PRO A 146 4.16 -13.95 -1.81
N ILE A 147 4.49 -12.70 -1.54
CA ILE A 147 4.96 -12.19 -0.25
C ILE A 147 4.12 -10.98 0.13
N SER A 148 3.75 -10.93 1.40
CA SER A 148 3.16 -9.77 2.04
C SER A 148 3.98 -9.45 3.27
N VAL A 149 4.76 -8.38 3.21
CA VAL A 149 5.60 -7.93 4.33
C VAL A 149 4.76 -6.99 5.18
N ASN A 150 4.60 -7.30 6.46
CA ASN A 150 3.94 -6.40 7.41
C ASN A 150 4.83 -5.18 7.69
N LEU A 151 4.27 -3.98 7.49
CA LEU A 151 4.92 -2.69 7.74
C LEU A 151 4.22 -1.88 8.83
N SER A 152 3.32 -2.48 9.62
CA SER A 152 2.47 -1.73 10.57
C SER A 152 3.26 -1.09 11.72
N SER A 153 4.55 -1.39 11.86
CA SER A 153 5.47 -0.69 12.77
C SER A 153 5.92 0.69 12.23
N LEU A 154 5.76 0.95 10.94
CA LEU A 154 6.10 2.20 10.28
C LEU A 154 4.87 3.12 10.23
N THR A 155 4.59 3.77 11.35
CA THR A 155 3.47 4.73 11.50
C THR A 155 3.96 6.17 11.47
N GLY A 156 3.11 7.10 11.01
CA GLY A 156 3.45 8.52 11.00
C GLY A 156 4.60 8.88 10.05
N VAL A 157 4.77 8.10 8.98
CA VAL A 157 5.88 8.26 8.03
C VAL A 157 5.67 9.50 7.18
N THR A 158 6.72 10.31 7.05
CA THR A 158 6.74 11.56 6.27
C THR A 158 8.07 11.74 5.56
N GLY A 159 8.16 12.75 4.68
CA GLY A 159 9.41 13.08 3.98
C GLY A 159 9.86 11.98 3.02
N THR A 160 11.17 11.85 2.84
CA THR A 160 11.76 10.85 1.93
C THR A 160 12.27 9.65 2.70
N VAL A 161 11.80 8.46 2.34
CA VAL A 161 12.24 7.18 2.91
C VAL A 161 12.74 6.28 1.78
N GLU A 162 14.00 5.88 1.86
CA GLU A 162 14.54 4.76 1.09
C GLU A 162 14.27 3.43 1.83
N PHE A 163 13.86 2.42 1.07
CA PHE A 163 13.63 1.05 1.49
C PHE A 163 14.66 0.14 0.82
N ARG A 164 15.18 -0.84 1.55
CA ARG A 164 16.16 -1.81 1.04
C ARG A 164 15.80 -3.24 1.42
N LEU A 165 15.69 -4.11 0.43
CA LEU A 165 15.50 -5.55 0.56
C LEU A 165 16.86 -6.24 0.41
N TYR A 166 17.50 -6.57 1.52
CA TYR A 166 18.79 -7.24 1.57
C TYR A 166 18.62 -8.76 1.52
N GLY A 167 19.42 -9.44 0.69
CA GLY A 167 19.41 -10.90 0.59
C GLY A 167 20.73 -11.53 1.04
N PHE A 168 20.66 -12.59 1.86
CA PHE A 168 21.83 -13.33 2.32
C PHE A 168 21.50 -14.81 2.55
N GLY A 169 22.51 -15.59 2.93
CA GLY A 169 22.36 -17.03 3.11
C GLY A 169 22.36 -17.81 1.79
N ALA A 170 22.97 -17.26 0.74
CA ALA A 170 23.13 -17.95 -0.53
C ALA A 170 24.17 -19.06 -0.43
N THR A 171 24.04 -20.11 -1.25
CA THR A 171 25.04 -21.19 -1.32
C THR A 171 25.91 -21.12 -2.57
N SER A 172 25.57 -20.22 -3.50
CA SER A 172 26.37 -19.89 -4.68
C SER A 172 26.13 -18.45 -5.10
N THR A 173 27.18 -17.75 -5.56
CA THR A 173 27.06 -16.40 -6.11
C THR A 173 26.31 -16.38 -7.44
N ALA A 174 26.19 -17.52 -8.13
CA ALA A 174 25.34 -17.67 -9.30
C ALA A 174 23.85 -17.81 -8.94
N GLY A 175 23.54 -18.04 -7.66
CA GLY A 175 22.18 -18.09 -7.16
C GLY A 175 21.46 -16.77 -7.38
N THR A 176 20.16 -16.84 -7.70
CA THR A 176 19.35 -15.69 -8.10
C THR A 176 18.20 -15.40 -7.15
N TYR A 177 17.81 -14.14 -7.14
CA TYR A 177 16.60 -13.65 -6.49
C TYR A 177 16.01 -12.50 -7.30
N ARG A 178 14.70 -12.56 -7.56
CA ARG A 178 13.98 -11.59 -8.39
C ARG A 178 12.70 -11.08 -7.75
N LEU A 179 12.41 -9.80 -8.00
CA LEU A 179 11.13 -9.17 -7.74
C LEU A 179 10.28 -9.22 -9.02
N GLY A 180 9.03 -9.65 -8.90
CA GLY A 180 8.14 -9.91 -10.01
C GLY A 180 8.29 -11.31 -10.61
N GLN A 181 7.19 -11.81 -11.16
CA GLN A 181 7.15 -13.02 -11.98
C GLN A 181 5.93 -12.97 -12.92
N PRO A 182 5.89 -13.78 -13.99
CA PRO A 182 4.76 -13.78 -14.92
C PRO A 182 3.37 -13.97 -14.28
N ALA A 183 3.28 -14.71 -13.17
CA ALA A 183 2.02 -14.92 -12.47
C ALA A 183 1.47 -13.66 -11.77
N ASN A 184 2.37 -12.77 -11.33
CA ASN A 184 2.01 -11.46 -10.78
C ASN A 184 3.21 -10.52 -10.91
N PRO A 185 3.15 -9.55 -11.85
CA PRO A 185 4.24 -8.64 -12.13
C PRO A 185 4.27 -7.42 -11.20
N LEU A 186 3.38 -7.34 -10.21
CA LEU A 186 3.22 -6.14 -9.39
C LEU A 186 4.07 -6.18 -8.13
N PHE A 187 4.57 -5.00 -7.76
CA PHE A 187 5.20 -4.70 -6.48
C PHE A 187 4.55 -3.46 -5.92
N THR A 188 3.89 -3.58 -4.77
CA THR A 188 2.94 -2.58 -4.27
C THR A 188 3.23 -2.24 -2.82
N LEU A 189 3.42 -0.96 -2.53
CA LEU A 189 3.47 -0.43 -1.17
C LEU A 189 2.08 0.10 -0.80
N ASN A 190 1.55 -0.34 0.33
CA ASN A 190 0.24 0.05 0.82
C ASN A 190 0.35 0.79 2.16
N GLY A 191 -0.63 1.65 2.43
CA GLY A 191 -0.79 2.29 3.72
C GLY A 191 -1.99 3.21 3.78
N ASP A 192 -2.21 3.79 4.95
CA ASP A 192 -3.33 4.68 5.23
C ASP A 192 -2.82 6.11 5.38
N ARG A 193 -3.42 7.04 4.64
CA ARG A 193 -3.18 8.47 4.85
C ARG A 193 -3.70 8.87 6.22
N VAL A 194 -2.86 9.49 7.03
CA VAL A 194 -3.26 10.07 8.32
C VAL A 194 -3.89 11.43 8.05
N PRO A 195 -5.18 11.64 8.37
CA PRO A 195 -5.84 12.90 8.11
C PRO A 195 -5.18 14.04 8.91
N GLN A 196 -4.67 15.05 8.21
CA GLN A 196 -4.19 16.27 8.87
C GLN A 196 -5.31 17.30 8.84
N ASN A 197 -5.90 17.60 10.01
CA ASN A 197 -6.91 18.66 10.21
C ASN A 197 -8.33 18.43 9.64
N GLY A 198 -8.75 17.18 9.45
CA GLY A 198 -10.16 16.88 9.09
C GLY A 198 -10.60 17.27 7.68
N SER A 199 -9.68 17.72 6.81
CA SER A 199 -9.96 18.11 5.43
C SER A 199 -9.73 17.01 4.39
N ASP A 200 -9.12 15.88 4.77
CA ASP A 200 -8.92 14.72 3.88
C ASP A 200 -10.13 13.77 3.92
N ALA A 201 -11.35 14.31 4.03
CA ALA A 201 -12.54 13.54 3.71
C ALA A 201 -12.49 13.25 2.20
N ILE A 202 -11.88 12.14 1.83
CA ILE A 202 -11.86 11.59 0.48
C ILE A 202 -13.33 11.49 0.01
N PRO A 203 -13.69 11.96 -1.21
CA PRO A 203 -15.07 11.91 -1.69
C PRO A 203 -15.52 10.45 -1.75
N GLU A 204 -16.50 10.06 -0.93
CA GLU A 204 -17.07 8.73 -1.04
C GLU A 204 -17.74 8.60 -2.41
N PRO A 205 -17.44 7.56 -3.21
CA PRO A 205 -18.10 7.34 -4.50
C PRO A 205 -19.60 7.00 -4.41
N SER A 206 -20.29 7.23 -3.29
CA SER A 206 -21.66 6.72 -3.08
C SER A 206 -22.56 7.52 -2.14
N THR A 207 -22.09 8.49 -1.34
CA THR A 207 -23.01 9.28 -0.48
C THR A 207 -23.96 10.17 -1.28
N LEU A 208 -23.57 10.57 -2.50
CA LEU A 208 -24.45 11.32 -3.41
C LEU A 208 -25.65 10.50 -3.89
N VAL A 209 -25.55 9.17 -3.94
CA VAL A 209 -26.67 8.32 -4.35
C VAL A 209 -27.72 8.21 -3.24
N LEU A 210 -27.30 8.19 -1.97
CA LEU A 210 -28.23 8.07 -0.85
C LEU A 210 -29.00 9.38 -0.58
N ALA A 211 -28.39 10.54 -0.79
CA ALA A 211 -29.10 11.83 -0.73
C ALA A 211 -30.20 11.94 -1.82
N GLY A 212 -29.95 11.40 -3.01
CA GLY A 212 -30.95 11.36 -4.10
C GLY A 212 -32.17 10.49 -3.77
N VAL A 213 -31.98 9.35 -3.11
CA VAL A 213 -33.08 8.42 -2.77
C VAL A 213 -33.96 8.98 -1.65
N ILE A 214 -33.38 9.66 -0.66
CA ILE A 214 -34.14 10.31 0.43
C ILE A 214 -34.98 11.47 -0.11
N GLY A 215 -34.42 12.29 -1.02
CA GLY A 215 -35.15 13.38 -1.68
C GLY A 215 -36.35 12.87 -2.50
N LEU A 216 -36.19 11.76 -3.22
CA LEU A 216 -37.26 11.18 -4.03
C LEU A 216 -38.39 10.59 -3.15
N GLY A 217 -38.05 9.94 -2.04
CA GLY A 217 -39.04 9.39 -1.10
C GLY A 217 -39.92 10.46 -0.44
N VAL A 218 -39.33 11.61 -0.06
CA VAL A 218 -40.07 12.76 0.49
C VAL A 218 -40.94 13.41 -0.60
N ALA A 219 -40.42 13.58 -1.82
CA ALA A 219 -41.18 14.16 -2.94
C ALA A 219 -42.39 13.31 -3.36
N VAL A 220 -42.25 11.98 -3.42
CA VAL A 220 -43.37 11.06 -3.72
C VAL A 220 -44.42 11.08 -2.60
N ARG A 221 -44.00 11.17 -1.34
CA ARG A 221 -44.92 11.24 -0.19
C ARG A 221 -45.69 12.57 -0.14
N LEU A 222 -45.07 13.68 -0.49
CA LEU A 222 -45.75 14.98 -0.57
C LEU A 222 -46.75 15.04 -1.74
N ARG A 223 -46.40 14.45 -2.89
CA ARG A 223 -47.27 14.39 -4.06
C ARG A 223 -48.55 13.58 -3.82
N ASN A 224 -48.49 12.52 -3.00
CA ASN A 224 -49.65 11.69 -2.69
C ASN A 224 -50.60 12.34 -1.66
N ARG A 225 -50.13 13.26 -0.81
CA ARG A 225 -50.99 13.99 0.14
C ARG A 225 -51.92 14.96 -0.57
N ASN A 226 -51.40 15.74 -1.52
CA ASN A 226 -52.20 16.73 -2.27
C ASN A 226 -53.29 16.10 -3.15
N ARG A 227 -53.17 14.80 -3.46
CA ARG A 227 -54.14 14.04 -4.27
C ARG A 227 -55.34 13.53 -3.47
N LEU A 228 -55.21 13.41 -2.16
CA LEU A 228 -56.30 12.96 -1.28
C LEU A 228 -57.24 14.12 -0.90
N ASP A 229 -56.78 15.37 -0.98
CA ASP A 229 -57.57 16.55 -0.67
C ASP A 229 -58.54 16.95 -1.81
N HIS A 230 -58.39 16.36 -3.02
CA HIS A 230 -59.26 16.64 -4.18
C HIS A 230 -60.35 15.59 -4.42
N ASN A 231 -60.38 14.49 -3.66
CA ASN A 231 -61.37 13.42 -3.80
C ASN A 231 -62.39 13.38 -2.63
N ALA A 232 -62.42 14.42 -1.80
CA ALA A 232 -63.28 14.53 -0.62
C ALA A 232 -64.35 15.64 -0.76
N ALA A 233 -64.85 15.88 -1.97
CA ALA A 233 -66.00 16.74 -2.24
C ALA A 233 -67.12 15.95 -2.91
#